data_AF-A0A532DYE4-F1
#
_entry.id   AF-A0A532DYE4-F1
#
_cell.length_a   1.000
_cell.length_b   1.000
_cell.length_c   1.000
_cell.angle_alpha   90.00
_cell.angle_beta   90.00
_cell.angle_gamma   90.00
#
_symmetry.space_group_name_H-M   'P 1'
#
loop_
_entity.id
_entity.type
_entity.pdbx_description
1 polymer ?
#
loop_
_entity_poly.entity_id
_entity_poly.type
_entity_poly.pdbx_seq_one_letter_code
_entity_poly.pdbx_strand_id
1 'polypeptide(L)'
;MPDDTGKMTDRAMGALVGGALGDALGMPTQLLSPARIAELYGHVDGFIAPFADHPVSKGLPAGTITDDTEQALLLGRILVESGNRFDHARWVNALLDWERDVKARGSYDLLGPSTKRAIDAINRGVAAGEAGRSGDTNG
;
A
#
# COMPACT_ATOMS: atom_id res chain seq x y z
N MET A 1 -21.76 -1.89 -31.45
CA MET A 1 -21.51 -1.50 -30.05
C MET A 1 -20.40 -0.46 -30.07
N PRO A 2 -20.60 0.77 -29.59
CA PRO A 2 -19.48 1.68 -29.39
C PRO A 2 -18.50 1.05 -28.39
N ASP A 3 -17.21 1.39 -28.52
CA ASP A 3 -16.08 0.78 -27.82
C ASP A 3 -16.17 0.83 -26.28
N ASP A 4 -16.90 -0.12 -25.70
CA ASP A 4 -17.17 -0.24 -24.27
C ASP A 4 -15.95 -0.84 -23.54
N THR A 5 -15.18 -1.67 -24.24
CA THR A 5 -13.90 -2.22 -23.82
C THR A 5 -12.83 -1.15 -23.63
N GLY A 6 -12.70 -0.21 -24.57
CA GLY A 6 -11.78 0.93 -24.43
C GLY A 6 -12.11 1.76 -23.19
N LYS A 7 -13.39 2.12 -23.00
CA LYS A 7 -13.85 2.87 -21.83
C LYS A 7 -13.65 2.15 -20.51
N MET A 8 -13.86 0.83 -20.47
CA MET A 8 -13.66 0.03 -19.27
C MET A 8 -12.18 -0.08 -18.91
N THR A 9 -11.32 -0.26 -19.92
CA THR A 9 -9.86 -0.29 -19.75
C THR A 9 -9.37 1.06 -19.22
N ASP A 10 -9.83 2.17 -19.79
CA ASP A 10 -9.47 3.52 -19.33
C ASP A 10 -9.87 3.75 -17.86
N ARG A 11 -11.05 3.29 -17.45
CA ARG A 11 -11.50 3.38 -16.05
C ARG A 11 -10.67 2.53 -15.12
N ALA A 12 -10.33 1.29 -15.51
CA ALA A 12 -9.49 0.41 -14.72
C ALA A 12 -8.07 0.98 -14.56
N MET A 13 -7.49 1.49 -15.65
CA MET A 13 -6.19 2.17 -15.62
C MET A 13 -6.24 3.43 -14.78
N GLY A 14 -7.30 4.25 -14.93
CA GLY A 14 -7.51 5.45 -14.12
C GLY A 14 -7.62 5.13 -12.62
N ALA A 15 -8.25 4.02 -12.25
CA ALA A 15 -8.33 3.60 -10.85
C ALA A 15 -6.97 3.17 -10.29
N LEU A 16 -6.21 2.35 -11.02
CA LEU A 16 -4.89 1.88 -10.58
C LEU A 16 -3.86 3.02 -10.54
N VAL A 17 -3.79 3.81 -11.60
CA VAL A 17 -2.87 4.96 -11.67
C VAL A 17 -3.30 6.04 -10.67
N GLY A 18 -4.59 6.35 -10.59
CA GLY A 18 -5.12 7.33 -9.63
C GLY A 18 -4.85 6.92 -8.18
N GLY A 19 -4.97 5.63 -7.86
CA GLY A 19 -4.58 5.08 -6.55
C GLY A 19 -3.09 5.32 -6.26
N ALA A 20 -2.21 4.96 -7.19
CA ALA A 20 -0.77 5.16 -7.05
C ALA A 20 -0.36 6.65 -6.92
N LEU A 21 -1.03 7.53 -7.69
CA LEU A 21 -0.82 8.97 -7.58
C LEU A 21 -1.28 9.50 -6.21
N GLY A 22 -2.44 9.04 -5.73
CA GLY A 22 -2.97 9.42 -4.42
C GLY A 22 -2.09 8.97 -3.26
N ASP A 23 -1.60 7.72 -3.32
CA ASP A 23 -0.63 7.16 -2.38
C ASP A 23 0.66 8.01 -2.35
N ALA A 24 1.29 8.22 -3.51
CA ALA A 24 2.52 9.01 -3.59
C ALA A 24 2.36 10.49 -3.19
N LEU A 25 1.18 11.10 -3.41
CA LEU A 25 0.84 12.44 -2.92
C LEU A 25 0.64 12.47 -1.40
N GLY A 26 0.00 11.43 -0.84
CA GLY A 26 -0.30 11.32 0.58
C GLY A 26 0.92 10.95 1.44
N MET A 27 1.86 10.17 0.87
CA MET A 27 3.06 9.65 1.51
C MET A 27 3.80 10.64 2.42
N PRO A 28 4.14 11.89 2.01
CA PRO A 28 4.87 12.84 2.85
C PRO A 28 4.04 13.51 3.95
N THR A 29 2.72 13.30 3.95
CA THR A 29 1.75 13.95 4.87
C THR A 29 1.04 12.96 5.80
N GLN A 30 1.28 11.67 5.64
CA GLN A 30 0.66 10.64 6.48
C GLN A 30 0.99 10.85 7.96
N LEU A 31 0.03 10.53 8.84
CA LEU A 31 0.11 10.74 10.29
C LEU A 31 0.22 12.21 10.75
N LEU A 32 0.22 13.18 9.83
CA LEU A 32 0.26 14.61 10.17
C LEU A 32 -1.15 15.20 10.27
N SER A 33 -1.32 16.16 11.17
CA SER A 33 -2.54 16.96 11.22
C SER A 33 -2.55 17.99 10.08
N PRO A 34 -3.74 18.48 9.63
CA PRO A 34 -3.81 19.55 8.63
C PRO A 34 -3.02 20.80 9.01
N ALA A 35 -2.99 21.18 10.29
CA ALA A 35 -2.21 22.31 10.77
C ALA A 35 -0.70 22.07 10.62
N ARG A 36 -0.23 20.84 10.89
CA ARG A 36 1.18 20.49 10.73
C ARG A 36 1.59 20.40 9.26
N ILE A 37 0.71 19.93 8.39
CA ILE A 37 0.92 19.93 6.94
C ILE A 37 1.08 21.38 6.45
N ALA A 38 0.18 22.28 6.86
CA ALA A 38 0.25 23.70 6.49
C ALA A 38 1.53 24.37 6.99
N GLU A 39 1.99 24.04 8.20
CA GLU A 39 3.23 24.57 8.77
C GLU A 39 4.49 24.08 8.02
N LEU A 40 4.54 22.79 7.66
CA LEU A 40 5.70 22.18 7.03
C LEU A 40 5.78 22.43 5.52
N TYR A 41 4.63 22.41 4.85
CA TYR A 41 4.55 22.35 3.39
C TYR A 41 3.65 23.41 2.78
N GLY A 42 2.86 24.13 3.58
CA GLY A 42 1.81 25.01 3.06
C GLY A 42 0.70 24.22 2.38
N HIS A 43 0.48 24.48 1.09
CA HIS A 43 -0.47 23.74 0.27
C HIS A 43 0.27 22.68 -0.55
N VAL A 44 -0.17 21.42 -0.46
CA VAL A 44 0.39 20.32 -1.24
C VAL A 44 -0.40 20.16 -2.53
N ASP A 45 0.21 20.56 -3.66
CA ASP A 45 -0.36 20.49 -5.01
C ASP A 45 0.47 19.62 -5.98
N GLY A 46 1.50 18.94 -5.46
CA GLY A 46 2.38 18.07 -6.22
C GLY A 46 3.17 17.12 -5.34
N PHE A 47 4.02 16.30 -5.97
CA PHE A 47 4.88 15.37 -5.25
C PHE A 47 5.99 16.12 -4.50
N ILE A 48 6.03 15.91 -3.19
CA ILE A 48 7.04 16.48 -2.31
C ILE A 48 7.77 15.38 -1.54
N ALA A 49 9.01 15.64 -1.17
CA ALA A 49 9.74 14.74 -0.29
C ALA A 49 9.24 14.93 1.15
N PRO A 50 9.18 13.86 1.96
CA PRO A 50 8.87 13.95 3.38
C PRO A 50 9.93 14.77 4.11
N PHE A 51 9.51 15.49 5.14
CA PHE A 51 10.45 16.23 6.00
C PHE A 51 11.47 15.31 6.66
N ALA A 52 12.64 15.85 7.04
CA ALA A 52 13.81 15.08 7.43
C ALA A 52 13.58 14.10 8.60
N ASP A 53 12.62 14.36 9.48
CA ASP A 53 12.29 13.52 10.65
C ASP A 53 10.87 12.94 10.56
N HIS A 54 10.36 12.75 9.35
CA HIS A 54 9.07 12.11 9.13
C HIS A 54 9.05 10.69 9.76
N PRO A 55 8.02 10.34 10.55
CA PRO A 55 8.05 9.13 11.39
C PRO A 55 8.11 7.83 10.57
N VAL A 56 7.58 7.84 9.35
CA VAL A 56 7.41 6.65 8.51
C VAL A 56 8.21 6.75 7.21
N SER A 57 7.98 7.82 6.45
CA SER A 57 8.57 8.01 5.11
C SER A 57 9.94 8.68 5.04
N LYS A 58 10.65 8.89 6.16
CA LYS A 58 11.94 9.60 6.17
C LYS A 58 12.91 9.03 5.12
N GLY A 59 13.46 9.92 4.30
CA GLY A 59 14.45 9.58 3.28
C GLY A 59 13.88 9.06 1.96
N LEU A 60 12.57 8.90 1.84
CA LEU A 60 11.95 8.56 0.56
C LEU A 60 12.02 9.74 -0.43
N PRO A 61 12.29 9.49 -1.72
CA PRO A 61 12.13 10.50 -2.77
C PRO A 61 10.67 10.97 -2.91
N ALA A 62 10.49 12.21 -3.39
CA ALA A 62 9.17 12.70 -3.80
C ALA A 62 8.56 11.78 -4.87
N GLY A 63 7.27 11.45 -4.73
CA GLY A 63 6.55 10.60 -5.69
C GLY A 63 6.75 9.09 -5.48
N THR A 64 7.41 8.68 -4.39
CA THR A 64 7.53 7.27 -4.03
C THR A 64 6.18 6.73 -3.56
N ILE A 65 5.74 5.62 -4.15
CA ILE A 65 4.58 4.84 -3.69
C ILE A 65 4.90 4.09 -2.39
N THR A 66 3.87 3.71 -1.62
CA THR A 66 4.00 3.00 -0.35
C THR A 66 3.41 1.58 -0.43
N ASP A 67 3.25 0.93 0.72
CA ASP A 67 2.66 -0.39 0.85
C ASP A 67 1.23 -0.46 0.29
N ASP A 68 0.48 0.65 0.26
CA ASP A 68 -0.84 0.71 -0.36
C ASP A 68 -0.81 0.28 -1.84
N THR A 69 0.06 0.91 -2.64
CA THR A 69 0.18 0.57 -4.06
C THR A 69 0.86 -0.79 -4.27
N GLU A 70 1.90 -1.09 -3.49
CA GLU A 70 2.62 -2.37 -3.62
C GLU A 70 1.68 -3.56 -3.35
N GLN A 71 0.87 -3.51 -2.27
CA GLN A 71 -0.09 -4.57 -1.94
C GLN A 71 -1.26 -4.63 -2.91
N ALA A 72 -1.76 -3.48 -3.42
CA ALA A 72 -2.81 -3.47 -4.43
C ALA A 72 -2.38 -4.17 -5.73
N LEU A 73 -1.16 -3.90 -6.21
CA LEU A 73 -0.60 -4.55 -7.39
C LEU A 73 -0.31 -6.04 -7.16
N LEU A 74 0.16 -6.39 -5.96
CA LEU A 74 0.37 -7.78 -5.56
C LEU A 74 -0.94 -8.57 -5.57
N LEU A 75 -1.99 -8.04 -4.94
CA LEU A 75 -3.32 -8.64 -4.93
C LEU A 75 -3.89 -8.75 -6.34
N GLY A 76 -3.75 -7.69 -7.16
CA GLY A 76 -4.18 -7.69 -8.55
C GLY A 76 -3.54 -8.81 -9.37
N ARG A 77 -2.24 -9.05 -9.18
CA ARG A 77 -1.53 -10.17 -9.80
C ARG A 77 -2.11 -11.52 -9.37
N ILE A 78 -2.34 -11.72 -8.06
CA ILE A 78 -2.96 -12.96 -7.56
C ILE A 78 -4.35 -13.18 -8.17
N LEU A 79 -5.17 -12.13 -8.27
CA LEU A 79 -6.50 -12.22 -8.86
C LEU A 79 -6.46 -12.64 -10.33
N VAL A 80 -5.56 -12.04 -11.12
CA VAL A 80 -5.36 -12.41 -12.54
C VAL A 80 -4.87 -13.85 -12.68
N GLU A 81 -3.92 -14.27 -11.84
CA GLU A 81 -3.30 -15.59 -11.94
C GLU A 81 -4.15 -16.72 -11.36
N SER A 82 -5.13 -16.42 -10.49
CA SER A 82 -5.99 -17.43 -9.84
C SER A 82 -7.24 -17.77 -10.66
N GLY A 83 -7.53 -17.05 -11.74
CA GLY A 83 -8.65 -17.32 -12.64
C GLY A 83 -10.01 -17.18 -11.93
N ASN A 84 -10.82 -18.24 -11.93
CA ASN A 84 -12.21 -18.18 -11.45
C ASN A 84 -12.37 -18.34 -9.92
N ARG A 85 -11.29 -18.53 -9.17
CA ARG A 85 -11.35 -18.68 -7.70
C ARG A 85 -10.21 -17.91 -7.06
N PHE A 86 -10.45 -17.38 -5.86
CA PHE A 86 -9.39 -16.76 -5.07
C PHE A 86 -8.53 -17.82 -4.38
N ASP A 87 -7.23 -17.83 -4.66
CA ASP A 87 -6.27 -18.68 -3.97
C ASP A 87 -5.73 -17.98 -2.73
N HIS A 88 -6.37 -18.26 -1.58
CA HIS A 88 -6.01 -17.65 -0.31
C HIS A 88 -4.59 -18.04 0.14
N ALA A 89 -4.14 -19.26 -0.12
CA ALA A 89 -2.81 -19.71 0.29
C ALA A 89 -1.72 -18.98 -0.52
N ARG A 90 -1.96 -18.81 -1.83
CA ARG A 90 -1.07 -18.03 -2.69
C ARG A 90 -1.01 -16.57 -2.28
N TRP A 91 -2.15 -15.96 -1.93
CA TRP A 91 -2.19 -14.59 -1.41
C TRP A 91 -1.35 -14.42 -0.15
N VAL A 92 -1.52 -15.32 0.84
CA VAL A 92 -0.76 -15.28 2.08
C VAL A 92 0.74 -15.42 1.80
N ASN A 93 1.15 -16.40 1.00
CA ASN A 93 2.57 -16.59 0.67
C ASN A 93 3.16 -15.37 -0.05
N ALA A 94 2.41 -14.78 -0.99
CA ALA A 94 2.85 -13.57 -1.69
C ALA A 94 3.05 -12.38 -0.73
N LEU A 95 2.15 -12.19 0.25
CA LEU A 95 2.31 -11.17 1.29
C LEU A 95 3.54 -11.42 2.17
N LEU A 96 3.79 -12.68 2.58
CA LEU A 96 4.98 -13.03 3.37
C LEU A 96 6.28 -12.79 2.60
N ASP A 97 6.28 -13.10 1.30
CA ASP A 97 7.44 -12.89 0.43
C ASP A 97 7.73 -11.39 0.25
N TRP A 98 6.67 -10.61 0.00
CA TRP A 98 6.73 -9.16 -0.08
C TRP A 98 7.23 -8.53 1.23
N GLU A 99 6.75 -8.99 2.38
CA GLU A 99 7.21 -8.47 3.69
C GLU A 99 8.72 -8.69 3.90
N ARG A 100 9.23 -9.87 3.52
CA ARG A 100 10.67 -10.16 3.61
C ARG A 100 11.49 -9.23 2.72
N ASP A 101 11.00 -8.92 1.53
CA ASP A 101 11.63 -7.97 0.62
C ASP A 101 11.61 -6.53 1.19
N VAL A 102 10.48 -6.08 1.72
CA VAL A 102 10.37 -4.77 2.39
C VAL A 102 11.34 -4.65 3.56
N LYS A 103 11.47 -5.71 4.39
CA LYS A 103 12.46 -5.78 5.47
C LYS A 103 13.90 -5.69 4.93
N ALA A 104 14.20 -6.40 3.85
CA ALA A 104 15.53 -6.37 3.22
C ALA A 104 15.88 -4.98 2.64
N ARG A 105 14.89 -4.24 2.15
CA ARG A 105 15.03 -2.84 1.68
C ARG A 105 15.18 -1.83 2.83
N GLY A 106 14.97 -2.23 4.09
CA GLY A 106 14.98 -1.33 5.24
C GLY A 106 13.74 -0.44 5.33
N SER A 107 12.67 -0.78 4.61
CA SER A 107 11.45 0.03 4.48
C SER A 107 10.30 -0.48 5.37
N TYR A 108 10.62 -1.27 6.40
CA TYR A 108 9.60 -1.94 7.22
C TYR A 108 8.72 -1.00 8.05
N ASP A 109 9.15 0.23 8.29
CA ASP A 109 8.35 1.23 8.98
C ASP A 109 7.25 1.82 8.08
N LEU A 110 7.32 1.62 6.76
CA LEU A 110 6.26 1.98 5.82
C LEU A 110 5.03 1.08 5.96
N LEU A 111 5.18 -0.11 6.54
CA LEU A 111 4.06 -1.04 6.69
C LEU A 111 3.11 -0.62 7.81
N GLY A 112 1.83 -0.53 7.47
CA GLY A 112 0.77 -0.26 8.45
C GLY A 112 0.79 -1.23 9.65
N PRO A 113 0.46 -0.76 10.87
CA PRO A 113 0.61 -1.56 12.09
C PRO A 113 -0.32 -2.79 12.12
N SER A 114 -1.52 -2.75 11.52
CA SER A 114 -2.39 -3.93 11.46
C SER A 114 -1.84 -5.02 10.56
N THR A 115 -1.42 -4.66 9.34
CA THR A 115 -0.83 -5.58 8.37
C THR A 115 0.44 -6.22 8.94
N LYS A 116 1.29 -5.42 9.58
CA LYS A 116 2.47 -5.89 10.32
C LYS A 116 2.12 -6.92 11.39
N ARG A 117 1.13 -6.64 12.25
CA ARG A 117 0.68 -7.59 13.28
C ARG A 117 0.11 -8.87 12.69
N ALA A 118 -0.66 -8.78 11.61
CA ALA A 118 -1.26 -9.93 10.95
C ALA A 118 -0.18 -10.83 10.33
N ILE A 119 0.79 -10.25 9.62
CA ILE A 119 1.91 -10.99 9.02
C ILE A 119 2.79 -11.60 10.11
N ASP A 120 3.12 -10.85 11.16
CA ASP A 120 3.90 -11.36 12.28
C ASP A 120 3.18 -12.53 13.01
N ALA A 121 1.85 -12.50 13.10
CA ALA A 121 1.07 -13.60 13.64
C ALA A 121 1.10 -14.85 12.74
N ILE A 122 0.98 -14.67 11.43
CA ILE A 122 1.11 -15.77 10.45
C ILE A 122 2.51 -16.40 10.54
N ASN A 123 3.57 -15.58 10.62
CA ASN A 123 4.94 -16.04 10.79
C ASN A 123 5.15 -16.84 12.10
N ARG A 124 4.34 -16.59 13.13
CA ARG A 124 4.32 -17.36 14.39
C ARG A 124 3.42 -18.61 14.35
N GLY A 125 2.81 -18.92 13.21
CA GLY A 125 1.97 -20.11 13.02
C GLY A 125 0.48 -19.90 13.31
N VAL A 126 0.02 -18.66 13.48
CA VAL A 126 -1.43 -18.37 13.57
C VAL A 126 -2.06 -18.55 12.19
N ALA A 127 -3.24 -19.17 12.13
CA ALA A 127 -3.97 -19.34 10.88
C ALA A 127 -4.32 -17.96 10.28
N ALA A 128 -4.16 -17.80 8.96
CA ALA A 128 -4.39 -16.53 8.27
C ALA A 128 -5.82 -15.97 8.48
N GLY A 129 -6.84 -16.84 8.56
CA GLY A 129 -8.22 -16.44 8.87
C GLY A 129 -8.44 -15.87 10.28
N GLU A 130 -7.47 -16.03 11.18
CA GLU A 130 -7.50 -15.51 12.54
C GLU A 130 -6.56 -14.32 12.73
N ALA A 131 -5.41 -14.33 12.02
CA ALA A 131 -4.33 -13.35 12.17
C ALA A 131 -4.75 -11.89 11.90
N GLY A 132 -5.71 -11.66 11.00
CA GLY A 132 -6.18 -10.31 10.62
C GLY A 132 -7.41 -9.80 11.39
N ARG A 133 -7.98 -10.57 12.31
CA ARG A 133 -9.31 -10.27 12.89
C ARG A 133 -9.37 -9.03 13.79
N SER A 134 -8.24 -8.56 14.29
CA SER A 134 -8.14 -7.43 15.23
C SER A 134 -7.37 -6.24 14.65
N GLY A 135 -7.41 -6.07 13.32
CA GLY A 135 -6.92 -4.87 12.68
C GLY A 135 -7.67 -3.63 13.18
N ASP A 136 -6.93 -2.56 13.44
CA ASP A 136 -7.43 -1.23 13.83
C ASP A 136 -7.12 -0.16 12.78
N THR A 137 -6.54 -0.56 11.66
CA THR A 137 -6.23 0.27 10.48
C THR A 137 -6.90 -0.31 9.22
N ASN A 138 -6.78 0.41 8.11
CA ASN A 138 -7.44 0.13 6.81
C ASN A 138 -6.66 -0.82 5.88
N GLY A 139 -5.62 -1.48 6.39
CA GLY A 139 -4.77 -2.41 5.63
C GLY A 139 -4.85 -3.85 6.14
#